data_AF-A0AAD5H233-F1
#
_entry.id   AF-A0AAD5H233-F1
#
_cell.length_a   1.000
_cell.length_b   1.000
_cell.length_c   1.000
_cell.angle_alpha   90.00
_cell.angle_beta   90.00
_cell.angle_gamma   90.00
#
_symmetry.space_group_name_H-M   'P 1'
#
loop_
_entity.id
_entity.type
_entity.pdbx_description
1 polymer ?
#
loop_
_entity_poly.entity_id
_entity_poly.type
_entity_poly.pdbx_seq_one_letter_code
_entity_poly.pdbx_strand_id
1 'polypeptide(L)'
;MPLTLTRTPTIYSLNQLDADEPGCPLAAPAKGVLSTPDKAVRELAGGASLLPLYTFPSADGFASKKVRSFGSFQDLAAAGGSGPAVPDVDEEGGLLGASDDDSLSQDGSSDSGTQVVPQRSVLDALLLGEWEDRAEAGLFRYDVTACPTKLVPGSYGFIAQCNEGRLSKKRPTEFRIDQVAQPFDDGKFNFKKALQKEVLFMFEPAARRITKPAFQPAAAPRTSPSLVYINVSPIEYGHVLLVPRVLDDLQQLVTPDTLLLALQFAREADNPYFRLAYNSLGAYGTINHLHFQAYYLAAPYAMERAPTAPLDAAWGLGPAAALLQACCQPLTHPQLYLPLPLQLAELVGTACQRLTAANVPHNLFIADCGARVFLFPNCFAEKKARGLIPEDVLETQVDPAAWEIAGHIVLKRQEDYDTVTQASAWHLLEYASCSEQRFGEVARIALGGLL
;
A
#
# COMPACT_ATOMS: atom_id res chain seq x y z
N MET A 1 18.62 20.54 11.29
CA MET A 1 19.06 19.13 11.20
C MET A 1 17.96 18.36 10.51
N PRO A 2 18.26 17.47 9.54
CA PRO A 2 17.25 16.60 8.96
C PRO A 2 16.65 15.73 10.08
N LEU A 3 15.32 15.68 10.15
CA LEU A 3 14.63 14.74 11.03
C LEU A 3 14.80 13.35 10.41
N THR A 4 15.82 12.63 10.84
CA THR A 4 16.04 11.24 10.44
C THR A 4 14.86 10.44 10.98
N LEU A 5 14.14 9.76 10.08
CA LEU A 5 13.24 8.71 10.52
C LEU A 5 14.14 7.61 11.05
N THR A 6 14.24 7.48 12.38
CA THR A 6 14.84 6.30 12.97
C THR A 6 14.00 5.14 12.46
N ARG A 7 14.60 4.29 11.60
CA ARG A 7 14.11 2.93 11.39
C ARG A 7 14.31 2.22 12.73
N THR A 8 13.51 2.57 13.74
CA THR A 8 13.39 1.75 14.92
C THR A 8 12.91 0.42 14.36
N PRO A 9 13.58 -0.70 14.62
CA PRO A 9 12.93 -1.98 14.49
C PRO A 9 11.81 -1.97 15.53
N THR A 10 10.67 -1.33 15.24
CA THR A 10 9.48 -1.35 16.08
C THR A 10 8.81 -2.72 16.05
N ILE A 11 9.53 -3.70 15.55
CA ILE A 11 9.11 -5.04 15.27
C ILE A 11 10.32 -5.88 15.64
N TYR A 12 10.24 -6.54 16.79
CA TYR A 12 11.13 -7.65 17.09
C TYR A 12 11.08 -8.60 15.89
N SER A 13 12.25 -8.94 15.34
CA SER A 13 12.35 -10.04 14.37
C SER A 13 11.73 -11.28 15.00
N LEU A 14 11.11 -12.17 14.23
CA LEU A 14 10.58 -13.43 14.78
C LEU A 14 11.67 -14.19 15.56
N ASN A 15 12.93 -14.07 15.14
CA ASN A 15 14.09 -14.66 15.83
C ASN A 15 14.36 -14.05 17.22
N GLN A 16 13.81 -12.87 17.54
CA GLN A 16 13.88 -12.24 18.87
C GLN A 16 12.69 -12.62 19.77
N LEU A 17 11.64 -13.22 19.21
CA LEU A 17 10.52 -13.82 19.94
C LEU A 17 10.75 -15.30 20.26
N ASP A 18 11.83 -15.90 19.72
CA ASP A 18 12.29 -17.25 20.06
C ASP A 18 13.00 -17.33 21.43
N ALA A 19 13.10 -16.22 22.16
CA ALA A 19 13.39 -16.29 23.59
C ALA A 19 12.10 -16.67 24.31
N ASP A 20 12.10 -17.84 24.95
CA ASP A 20 11.06 -18.40 25.82
C ASP A 20 10.60 -17.41 26.93
N GLU A 21 9.89 -16.35 26.55
CA GLU A 21 9.17 -15.45 27.45
C GLU A 21 7.85 -16.15 27.80
N PRO A 22 7.70 -16.67 29.03
CA PRO A 22 6.48 -17.37 29.43
C PRO A 22 5.37 -16.33 29.60
N GLY A 23 4.53 -16.15 28.57
CA GLY A 23 3.38 -15.24 28.64
C GLY A 23 2.92 -14.61 27.33
N CYS A 24 3.65 -14.75 26.21
CA CYS A 24 3.20 -14.21 24.94
C CYS A 24 2.02 -15.04 24.36
N PRO A 25 0.80 -14.49 24.14
CA PRO A 25 -0.37 -15.29 23.74
C PRO A 25 -0.37 -15.79 22.29
N LEU A 26 0.69 -15.59 21.52
CA LEU A 26 0.76 -16.00 20.10
C LEU A 26 2.14 -16.61 19.82
N ALA A 27 2.22 -17.94 19.77
CA ALA A 27 3.37 -18.63 19.23
C ALA A 27 3.62 -18.16 17.78
N ALA A 28 4.88 -17.94 17.40
CA ALA A 28 5.24 -17.63 16.03
C ALA A 28 4.65 -18.67 15.07
N PRO A 29 4.07 -18.26 13.91
CA PRO A 29 3.55 -19.22 12.94
C PRO A 29 4.70 -20.10 12.44
N ALA A 30 4.43 -21.40 12.26
CA ALA A 30 5.41 -22.33 11.70
C ALA A 30 5.94 -21.83 10.35
N LYS A 31 7.23 -22.03 10.05
CA LYS A 31 7.83 -21.59 8.78
C LYS A 31 7.23 -22.34 7.58
N GLY A 32 7.01 -21.62 6.49
CA GLY A 32 6.52 -22.19 5.24
C GLY A 32 7.56 -23.09 4.54
N VAL A 33 7.11 -24.10 3.79
CA VAL A 33 7.98 -24.98 2.99
C VAL A 33 7.61 -24.88 1.51
N LEU A 34 8.62 -24.60 0.68
CA LEU A 34 8.53 -24.67 -0.78
C LEU A 34 9.16 -25.97 -1.26
N SER A 35 8.36 -26.86 -1.86
CA SER A 35 8.88 -28.15 -2.34
C SER A 35 9.78 -28.07 -3.58
N THR A 36 9.63 -27.02 -4.39
CA THR A 36 10.34 -26.84 -5.66
C THR A 36 10.82 -25.40 -5.85
N PRO A 37 11.69 -24.89 -4.96
CA PRO A 37 12.03 -23.46 -4.86
C PRO A 37 12.65 -22.88 -6.15
N ASP A 38 13.42 -23.68 -6.90
CA ASP A 38 14.10 -23.23 -8.12
C ASP A 38 13.30 -23.43 -9.41
N LYS A 39 12.06 -23.94 -9.32
CA LYS A 39 11.15 -24.01 -10.47
C LYS A 39 10.49 -22.67 -10.71
N ALA A 40 10.06 -22.43 -11.94
CA ALA A 40 9.26 -21.27 -12.27
C ALA A 40 7.82 -21.42 -11.75
N VAL A 41 7.14 -20.31 -11.48
CA VAL A 41 5.73 -20.31 -11.04
C VAL A 41 4.79 -20.89 -12.10
N ARG A 42 5.10 -20.77 -13.40
CA ARG A 42 4.33 -21.43 -14.47
C ARG A 42 4.23 -22.96 -14.31
N GLU A 43 5.15 -23.57 -13.58
CA GLU A 43 5.18 -25.02 -13.35
C GLU A 43 4.23 -25.49 -12.24
N LEU A 44 3.56 -24.57 -11.51
CA LEU A 44 2.60 -24.93 -10.46
C LEU A 44 1.41 -25.75 -10.99
N ALA A 45 1.01 -25.51 -12.25
CA ALA A 45 -0.05 -26.29 -12.90
C ALA A 45 0.27 -27.79 -13.01
N GLY A 46 1.54 -28.18 -12.89
CA GLY A 46 1.98 -29.58 -12.91
C GLY A 46 1.74 -30.35 -11.62
N GLY A 47 1.22 -29.72 -10.56
CA GLY A 47 0.73 -30.37 -9.34
C GLY A 47 1.79 -30.96 -8.39
N ALA A 48 3.08 -30.83 -8.71
CA ALA A 48 4.18 -31.34 -7.89
C ALA A 48 4.64 -30.36 -6.79
N SER A 49 4.17 -29.10 -6.84
CA SER A 49 4.62 -28.03 -5.96
C SER A 49 3.69 -27.85 -4.76
N LEU A 50 4.25 -27.83 -3.56
CA LEU A 50 3.64 -27.34 -2.33
C LEU A 50 4.16 -25.92 -2.03
N LEU A 51 3.25 -25.04 -1.65
CA LEU A 51 3.54 -23.68 -1.17
C LEU A 51 2.88 -23.42 0.18
N PRO A 52 3.41 -22.49 0.99
CA PRO A 52 2.72 -22.02 2.17
C PRO A 52 1.39 -21.34 1.80
N LEU A 53 0.38 -21.45 2.65
CA LEU A 53 -0.97 -20.97 2.39
C LEU A 53 -1.50 -20.18 3.59
N TYR A 54 -1.76 -18.90 3.39
CA TYR A 54 -2.55 -18.08 4.28
C TYR A 54 -4.00 -18.05 3.77
N THR A 55 -4.92 -18.52 4.62
CA THR A 55 -6.36 -18.44 4.37
C THR A 55 -7.01 -17.40 5.26
N PHE A 56 -7.81 -16.52 4.68
CA PHE A 56 -8.61 -15.54 5.41
C PHE A 56 -10.10 -15.90 5.38
N PRO A 57 -10.89 -15.48 6.38
CA PRO A 57 -12.35 -15.60 6.32
C PRO A 57 -12.90 -14.97 5.03
N SER A 58 -13.61 -15.74 4.20
CA SER A 58 -14.31 -15.18 3.04
C SER A 58 -15.44 -14.26 3.53
N ALA A 59 -15.44 -13.00 3.13
CA ALA A 59 -16.45 -12.04 3.57
C ALA A 59 -17.73 -12.19 2.75
N ASP A 60 -18.82 -12.60 3.39
CA ASP A 60 -20.12 -11.99 3.10
C ASP A 60 -20.22 -10.73 3.97
N GLY A 61 -19.46 -9.69 3.62
CA GLY A 61 -19.40 -8.42 4.35
C GLY A 61 -18.56 -8.46 5.63
N PHE A 62 -17.50 -7.66 5.68
CA PHE A 62 -16.80 -7.33 6.91
C PHE A 62 -17.05 -5.88 7.29
N ALA A 63 -17.21 -5.60 8.59
CA ALA A 63 -17.26 -4.24 9.09
C ALA A 63 -15.91 -3.54 8.86
N SER A 64 -15.94 -2.28 8.43
CA SER A 64 -14.75 -1.44 8.41
C SER A 64 -14.15 -1.32 9.81
N LYS A 65 -12.82 -1.33 9.89
CA LYS A 65 -12.11 -0.83 11.07
C LYS A 65 -12.16 0.69 11.03
N LYS A 66 -12.14 1.34 12.21
CA LYS A 66 -12.12 2.81 12.29
C LYS A 66 -10.93 3.35 11.48
N VAL A 67 -11.19 4.35 10.64
CA VAL A 67 -10.14 5.13 9.98
C VAL A 67 -9.28 5.76 11.06
N ARG A 68 -7.97 5.51 11.02
CA ARG A 68 -7.01 6.19 11.88
C ARG A 68 -6.55 7.43 11.14
N SER A 69 -7.14 8.58 11.45
CA SER A 69 -6.63 9.85 10.92
C SER A 69 -5.28 10.13 11.57
N PHE A 70 -4.24 10.34 10.77
CA PHE A 70 -2.92 10.72 11.27
C PHE A 70 -2.82 12.20 11.68
N GLY A 71 -3.95 12.93 11.72
CA GLY A 71 -4.01 14.35 12.10
C GLY A 71 -3.20 15.28 11.17
N SER A 72 -3.20 16.58 11.46
CA SER A 72 -2.32 17.56 10.81
C SER A 72 -1.10 17.87 11.70
N PHE A 73 -0.01 18.36 11.13
CA PHE A 73 1.13 18.84 11.94
C PHE A 73 0.79 20.03 12.85
N GLN A 74 -0.28 20.77 12.55
CA GLN A 74 -0.76 21.85 13.41
C GLN A 74 -1.38 21.32 14.71
N ASP A 75 -2.01 20.14 14.65
CA ASP A 75 -2.53 19.45 15.83
C ASP A 75 -1.39 18.99 16.75
N LEU A 76 -0.25 18.58 16.17
CA LEU A 76 0.98 18.25 16.91
C LEU A 76 1.67 19.48 17.54
N ALA A 77 1.61 20.64 16.87
CA ALA A 77 2.18 21.89 17.39
C ALA A 77 1.34 22.49 18.53
N ALA A 78 0.02 22.24 18.55
CA ALA A 78 -0.87 22.66 19.63
C ALA A 78 -0.68 21.85 20.92
N ALA A 79 -0.06 20.65 20.84
CA ALA A 79 0.19 19.74 21.96
C ALA A 79 1.49 20.02 22.76
N GLY A 80 2.22 21.10 22.45
CA GLY A 80 3.21 21.67 23.39
C GLY A 80 4.48 20.86 23.71
N GLY A 81 4.88 19.86 22.91
CA GLY A 81 6.10 19.08 23.12
C GLY A 81 7.19 19.32 22.06
N SER A 82 8.43 19.56 22.48
CA SER A 82 9.58 19.73 21.59
C SER A 82 10.12 18.39 21.05
N GLY A 83 9.80 18.06 19.79
CA GLY A 83 10.33 16.91 19.04
C GLY A 83 9.32 16.40 18.02
N PRO A 84 9.71 15.69 16.93
CA PRO A 84 8.74 15.09 16.02
C PRO A 84 8.07 13.92 16.73
N ALA A 85 7.00 14.20 17.46
CA ALA A 85 6.16 13.17 18.04
C ALA A 85 5.48 12.43 16.88
N VAL A 86 6.04 11.27 16.54
CA VAL A 86 5.22 10.11 16.18
C VAL A 86 4.12 10.05 17.24
N PRO A 87 2.83 9.91 16.90
CA PRO A 87 1.82 9.74 17.92
C PRO A 87 2.17 8.46 18.70
N ASP A 88 2.77 8.64 19.87
CA ASP A 88 2.77 7.61 20.91
C ASP A 88 1.30 7.37 21.25
N VAL A 89 0.96 6.09 21.41
CA VAL A 89 -0.42 5.62 21.64
C VAL A 89 -0.83 5.86 23.11
N ASP A 90 -0.28 6.89 23.74
CA ASP A 90 -0.48 7.21 25.14
C ASP A 90 -0.79 8.71 25.30
N GLU A 91 -2.05 9.10 25.13
CA GLU A 91 -2.61 10.17 25.96
C GLU A 91 -4.03 9.79 26.41
N GLU A 92 -4.13 9.48 27.70
CA GLU A 92 -5.37 9.45 28.46
C GLU A 92 -6.01 10.85 28.54
N GLY A 93 -7.33 10.90 28.49
CA GLY A 93 -8.11 11.89 29.24
C GLY A 93 -8.49 13.18 28.52
N GLY A 94 -9.66 13.20 27.89
CA GLY A 94 -10.28 14.43 27.37
C GLY A 94 -11.74 14.25 26.96
N LEU A 95 -12.59 13.80 27.89
CA LEU A 95 -14.04 13.70 27.73
C LEU A 95 -14.67 15.10 27.54
N LEU A 96 -15.46 15.28 26.47
CA LEU A 96 -16.62 16.17 26.47
C LEU A 96 -17.86 15.35 26.14
N GLY A 97 -18.82 15.41 27.08
CA GLY A 97 -19.91 14.48 27.27
C GLY A 97 -20.95 14.38 26.15
N ALA A 98 -21.52 13.18 26.04
CA ALA A 98 -22.95 13.01 25.93
C ALA A 98 -23.34 11.83 26.85
N SER A 99 -24.19 12.14 27.81
CA SER A 99 -24.76 11.26 28.83
C SER A 99 -25.59 10.14 28.19
N ASP A 100 -25.51 8.93 28.76
CA ASP A 100 -26.68 8.22 29.28
C ASP A 100 -26.25 7.23 30.36
N ASP A 101 -27.01 7.26 31.44
CA ASP A 101 -26.87 6.59 32.73
C ASP A 101 -27.37 5.14 32.66
N ASP A 102 -26.62 4.19 33.24
CA ASP A 102 -27.23 3.15 34.08
C ASP A 102 -26.17 2.31 34.84
N SER A 103 -26.15 2.54 36.15
CA SER A 103 -25.99 1.55 37.24
C SER A 103 -24.68 0.73 37.42
N LEU A 104 -23.96 1.21 38.43
CA LEU A 104 -23.05 0.56 39.40
C LEU A 104 -23.07 -0.98 39.54
N SER A 105 -21.88 -1.58 39.43
CA SER A 105 -21.41 -2.53 40.45
C SER A 105 -19.89 -2.37 40.65
N GLN A 106 -19.50 -2.07 41.89
CA GLN A 106 -18.13 -2.07 42.37
C GLN A 106 -17.69 -3.51 42.59
N ASP A 107 -16.50 -3.86 42.08
CA ASP A 107 -15.55 -4.65 42.86
C ASP A 107 -14.14 -4.26 42.42
N GLY A 108 -13.38 -3.73 43.38
CA GLY A 108 -11.99 -3.34 43.20
C GLY A 108 -11.07 -4.54 43.33
N SER A 109 -10.15 -4.69 42.38
CA SER A 109 -8.93 -5.46 42.57
C SER A 109 -7.81 -4.86 41.72
N SER A 110 -6.79 -4.40 42.45
CA SER A 110 -5.45 -3.97 42.06
C SER A 110 -5.09 -3.91 40.56
N ASP A 111 -4.89 -2.67 40.13
CA ASP A 111 -4.18 -2.25 38.95
C ASP A 111 -2.75 -2.84 38.92
N SER A 112 -2.52 -3.74 37.97
CA SER A 112 -1.18 -4.08 37.50
C SER A 112 -1.14 -3.67 36.04
N GLY A 113 -0.47 -2.54 35.78
CA GLY A 113 -0.31 -1.95 34.46
C GLY A 113 0.29 -2.97 33.49
N THR A 114 -0.59 -3.67 32.80
CA THR A 114 -0.21 -4.54 31.69
C THR A 114 0.00 -3.61 30.52
N GLN A 115 1.27 -3.32 30.18
CA GLN A 115 1.60 -2.67 28.92
C GLN A 115 0.93 -3.46 27.80
N VAL A 116 -0.08 -2.87 27.17
CA VAL A 116 -0.80 -3.49 26.06
C VAL A 116 0.13 -3.43 24.84
N VAL A 117 1.01 -4.43 24.70
CA VAL A 117 1.73 -4.64 23.45
C VAL A 117 0.68 -4.80 22.35
N PRO A 118 0.67 -3.97 21.30
CA PRO A 118 -0.29 -4.11 20.21
C PRO A 118 -0.19 -5.53 19.65
N GLN A 119 -1.27 -6.32 19.77
CA GLN A 119 -1.27 -7.67 19.20
C GLN A 119 -1.11 -7.56 17.69
N ARG A 120 0.06 -8.02 17.22
CA ARG A 120 0.40 -8.06 15.80
C ARG A 120 -0.45 -9.10 15.09
N SER A 121 -0.96 -8.77 13.89
CA SER A 121 -1.77 -9.73 13.14
C SER A 121 -0.93 -10.92 12.68
N VAL A 122 -1.58 -12.07 12.47
CA VAL A 122 -0.91 -13.28 11.96
C VAL A 122 -0.27 -13.04 10.59
N LEU A 123 -0.96 -12.31 9.71
CA LEU A 123 -0.43 -11.99 8.38
C LEU A 123 0.82 -11.10 8.49
N ASP A 124 0.78 -10.09 9.35
CA ASP A 124 1.87 -9.12 9.50
C ASP A 124 3.16 -9.79 10.02
N ALA A 125 3.02 -10.65 11.03
CA ALA A 125 4.13 -11.44 11.56
C ALA A 125 4.69 -12.41 10.51
N LEU A 126 3.83 -13.16 9.82
CA LEU A 126 4.22 -14.10 8.78
C LEU A 126 4.93 -13.42 7.60
N LEU A 127 4.36 -12.33 7.09
CA LEU A 127 4.90 -11.61 5.94
C LEU A 127 6.30 -11.10 6.21
N LEU A 128 6.51 -10.42 7.35
CA LEU A 128 7.81 -9.87 7.69
C LEU A 128 8.84 -10.96 8.02
N GLY A 129 8.43 -12.03 8.71
CA GLY A 129 9.28 -13.20 8.91
C GLY A 129 9.77 -13.84 7.62
N GLU A 130 8.85 -14.17 6.71
CA GLU A 130 9.21 -14.78 5.43
C GLU A 130 10.01 -13.81 4.55
N TRP A 131 9.75 -12.50 4.61
CA TRP A 131 10.52 -11.48 3.89
C TRP A 131 11.97 -11.40 4.39
N GLU A 132 12.19 -11.40 5.71
CA GLU A 132 13.51 -11.45 6.35
C GLU A 132 14.28 -12.71 5.97
N ASP A 133 13.63 -13.88 6.00
CA ASP A 133 14.24 -15.14 5.57
C ASP A 133 14.75 -15.07 4.11
N ARG A 134 14.01 -14.40 3.21
CA ARG A 134 14.48 -14.18 1.83
C ARG A 134 15.59 -13.15 1.73
N ALA A 135 15.68 -12.23 2.70
CA ALA A 135 16.75 -11.25 2.78
C ALA A 135 18.06 -11.91 3.20
N GLU A 136 18.01 -12.74 4.24
CA GLU A 136 19.12 -13.56 4.69
C GLU A 136 19.58 -14.54 3.61
N ALA A 137 18.65 -15.10 2.83
CA ALA A 137 18.95 -15.95 1.69
C ALA A 137 19.52 -15.20 0.46
N GLY A 138 19.66 -13.87 0.51
CA GLY A 138 20.29 -13.06 -0.54
C GLY A 138 19.46 -12.94 -1.83
N LEU A 139 18.13 -13.02 -1.75
CA LEU A 139 17.26 -12.97 -2.94
C LEU A 139 16.99 -11.55 -3.46
N PHE A 140 17.33 -10.51 -2.69
CA PHE A 140 17.17 -9.11 -3.11
C PHE A 140 18.39 -8.59 -3.88
N ARG A 141 18.16 -7.66 -4.81
CA ARG A 141 19.23 -7.05 -5.63
C ARG A 141 20.12 -6.05 -4.88
N TYR A 142 19.69 -5.63 -3.70
CA TYR A 142 20.38 -4.70 -2.81
C TYR A 142 19.70 -4.71 -1.43
N ASP A 143 20.43 -4.24 -0.44
CA ASP A 143 19.90 -3.97 0.90
C ASP A 143 19.18 -2.61 0.91
N VAL A 144 17.87 -2.64 1.04
CA VAL A 144 17.02 -1.44 1.10
C VAL A 144 17.09 -0.74 2.46
N THR A 145 17.47 -1.47 3.51
CA THR A 145 17.58 -0.93 4.87
C THR A 145 18.80 -0.01 5.03
N ALA A 146 19.74 -0.07 4.08
CA ALA A 146 20.88 0.84 3.96
C ALA A 146 20.53 2.15 3.21
N CYS A 147 19.40 2.23 2.51
CA CYS A 147 19.02 3.45 1.79
C CYS A 147 18.65 4.56 2.79
N PRO A 148 19.26 5.76 2.75
CA PRO A 148 18.96 6.83 3.68
C PRO A 148 17.56 7.39 3.40
N THR A 149 16.79 7.58 4.47
CA THR A 149 15.41 8.08 4.44
C THR A 149 15.25 9.20 5.48
N LYS A 150 14.59 10.30 5.12
CA LYS A 150 14.31 11.42 6.03
C LYS A 150 12.93 12.02 5.79
N LEU A 151 12.38 12.63 6.83
CA LEU A 151 11.25 13.54 6.66
C LEU A 151 11.76 14.85 6.05
N VAL A 152 11.12 15.29 4.97
CA VAL A 152 11.38 16.58 4.35
C VAL A 152 10.73 17.68 5.19
N PRO A 153 11.48 18.69 5.64
CA PRO A 153 10.92 19.80 6.41
C PRO A 153 9.76 20.49 5.66
N GLY A 154 8.63 20.65 6.35
CA GLY A 154 7.43 21.27 5.80
C GLY A 154 6.14 20.83 6.50
N SER A 155 5.02 21.45 6.12
CA SER A 155 3.70 21.22 6.72
C SER A 155 3.00 19.93 6.27
N TYR A 156 3.43 19.34 5.15
CA TYR A 156 2.78 18.17 4.57
C TYR A 156 3.48 16.86 4.90
N GLY A 157 4.73 16.90 5.39
CA GLY A 157 5.52 15.73 5.81
C GLY A 157 5.88 14.77 4.68
N PHE A 158 6.35 15.30 3.54
CA PHE A 158 6.95 14.47 2.51
C PHE A 158 8.11 13.64 3.08
N ILE A 159 8.29 12.43 2.55
CA ILE A 159 9.37 11.53 2.93
C ILE A 159 10.29 11.43 1.73
N ALA A 160 11.58 11.65 1.92
CA ALA A 160 12.59 11.47 0.89
C ALA A 160 13.43 10.25 1.21
N GLN A 161 13.71 9.43 0.20
CA GLN A 161 14.63 8.30 0.29
C GLN A 161 15.62 8.35 -0.86
N CYS A 162 16.91 8.20 -0.58
CA CYS A 162 17.91 8.05 -1.64
C CYS A 162 18.10 6.56 -1.94
N ASN A 163 17.85 6.15 -3.18
CA ASN A 163 18.04 4.77 -3.62
C ASN A 163 18.90 4.72 -4.88
N GLU A 164 20.19 5.01 -4.71
CA GLU A 164 21.18 5.02 -5.79
C GLU A 164 21.33 3.63 -6.42
N GLY A 165 21.47 3.58 -7.74
CA GLY A 165 21.62 2.32 -8.47
C GLY A 165 20.33 1.51 -8.65
N ARG A 166 19.20 1.92 -8.04
CA ARG A 166 17.90 1.30 -8.32
C ARG A 166 17.47 1.47 -9.76
N LEU A 167 17.72 2.63 -10.39
CA LEU A 167 17.37 2.87 -11.80
C LEU A 167 18.02 1.82 -12.71
N SER A 168 19.32 1.59 -12.56
CA SER A 168 20.07 0.59 -13.36
C SER A 168 19.65 -0.85 -13.09
N LYS A 169 19.10 -1.13 -11.90
CA LYS A 169 18.63 -2.47 -11.52
C LYS A 169 17.15 -2.68 -11.86
N LYS A 170 16.37 -1.61 -12.06
CA LYS A 170 14.96 -1.68 -12.46
C LYS A 170 14.86 -2.26 -13.86
N ARG A 171 13.88 -3.15 -14.07
CA ARG A 171 13.61 -3.68 -15.42
C ARG A 171 13.10 -2.55 -16.32
N PRO A 172 13.55 -2.47 -17.59
CA PRO A 172 13.02 -1.48 -18.52
C PRO A 172 11.53 -1.73 -18.78
N THR A 173 10.78 -0.66 -19.05
CA THR A 173 9.37 -0.77 -19.46
C THR A 173 9.31 -1.36 -20.86
N GLU A 174 8.76 -2.57 -21.00
CA GLU A 174 8.59 -3.26 -22.29
C GLU A 174 7.27 -2.94 -22.99
N PHE A 175 6.48 -2.01 -22.44
CA PHE A 175 5.12 -1.69 -22.88
C PHE A 175 5.01 -0.25 -23.36
N ARG A 176 3.98 -0.01 -24.18
CA ARG A 176 3.63 1.34 -24.61
C ARG A 176 3.16 2.15 -23.40
N ILE A 177 3.56 3.42 -23.34
CA ILE A 177 3.19 4.31 -22.24
C ILE A 177 1.89 5.06 -22.55
N ASP A 178 1.50 5.16 -23.83
CA ASP A 178 0.32 5.90 -24.29
C ASP A 178 -1.00 5.11 -24.20
N GLN A 179 -0.96 3.85 -23.77
CA GLN A 179 -2.13 2.97 -23.65
C GLN A 179 -2.20 2.26 -22.30
N VAL A 180 -3.30 2.46 -21.59
CA VAL A 180 -3.55 1.84 -20.27
C VAL A 180 -3.85 0.35 -20.40
N ALA A 181 -4.74 -0.02 -21.31
CA ALA A 181 -5.08 -1.42 -21.59
C ALA A 181 -4.25 -1.94 -22.76
N GLN A 182 -3.48 -2.99 -22.53
CA GLN A 182 -2.69 -3.67 -23.55
C GLN A 182 -2.86 -5.19 -23.35
N PRO A 183 -2.86 -5.99 -24.44
CA PRO A 183 -2.98 -7.44 -24.32
C PRO A 183 -1.82 -8.01 -23.50
N PHE A 184 -2.10 -9.07 -22.75
CA PHE A 184 -1.08 -9.85 -22.07
C PHE A 184 -0.12 -10.46 -23.10
N ASP A 185 1.17 -10.49 -22.77
CA ASP A 185 2.23 -10.98 -23.65
C ASP A 185 3.14 -11.93 -22.85
N ASP A 186 3.03 -13.24 -23.11
CA ASP A 186 3.88 -14.23 -22.43
C ASP A 186 5.35 -14.14 -22.84
N GLY A 187 5.68 -13.45 -23.95
CA GLY A 187 7.04 -13.19 -24.38
C GLY A 187 7.78 -12.23 -23.43
N LYS A 188 7.09 -11.22 -22.91
CA LYS A 188 7.63 -10.22 -21.97
C LYS A 188 7.71 -10.74 -20.54
N PHE A 189 8.37 -10.02 -19.64
CA PHE A 189 8.40 -10.45 -18.25
C PHE A 189 6.99 -10.49 -17.64
N ASN A 190 6.70 -11.58 -16.91
CA ASN A 190 5.46 -11.79 -16.17
C ASN A 190 5.74 -12.67 -14.95
N PHE A 191 4.91 -12.61 -13.90
CA PHE A 191 5.15 -13.33 -12.64
C PHE A 191 5.14 -14.85 -12.75
N LYS A 192 4.60 -15.44 -13.84
CA LYS A 192 4.73 -16.89 -14.08
C LYS A 192 6.18 -17.30 -14.37
N LYS A 193 7.07 -16.35 -14.68
CA LYS A 193 8.51 -16.57 -14.92
C LYS A 193 9.37 -16.40 -13.66
N ALA A 194 8.79 -15.87 -12.57
CA ALA A 194 9.50 -15.78 -11.29
C ALA A 194 9.76 -17.18 -10.73
N LEU A 195 10.81 -17.31 -9.92
CA LEU A 195 11.11 -18.55 -9.22
C LEU A 195 10.19 -18.73 -8.01
N GLN A 196 9.85 -19.96 -7.67
CA GLN A 196 8.98 -20.24 -6.53
C GLN A 196 9.58 -19.78 -5.20
N LYS A 197 10.91 -19.72 -5.06
CA LYS A 197 11.58 -19.15 -3.87
C LYS A 197 11.35 -17.65 -3.65
N GLU A 198 10.92 -16.93 -4.67
CA GLU A 198 10.51 -15.52 -4.55
C GLU A 198 9.09 -15.39 -3.96
N VAL A 199 8.33 -16.49 -3.84
CA VAL A 199 6.99 -16.51 -3.24
C VAL A 199 7.11 -16.68 -1.72
N LEU A 200 6.37 -15.85 -0.98
CA LEU A 200 6.19 -15.99 0.46
C LEU A 200 5.11 -17.03 0.76
N PHE A 201 3.90 -16.82 0.23
CA PHE A 201 2.75 -17.71 0.43
C PHE A 201 1.64 -17.44 -0.60
N MET A 202 0.69 -18.37 -0.67
CA MET A 202 -0.61 -18.20 -1.30
C MET A 202 -1.54 -17.42 -0.35
N PHE A 203 -2.30 -16.46 -0.87
CA PHE A 203 -3.24 -15.64 -0.10
C PHE A 203 -4.66 -15.85 -0.64
N GLU A 204 -5.45 -16.67 0.05
CA GLU A 204 -6.72 -17.20 -0.49
C GLU A 204 -7.89 -17.05 0.49
N PRO A 205 -9.12 -16.86 -0.02
CA PRO A 205 -10.30 -16.98 0.82
C PRO A 205 -10.46 -18.43 1.28
N ALA A 206 -10.91 -18.61 2.52
CA ALA A 206 -11.19 -19.92 3.06
C ALA A 206 -12.31 -20.62 2.29
N ALA A 207 -12.07 -21.87 1.87
CA ALA A 207 -13.06 -22.68 1.16
C ALA A 207 -14.29 -23.04 2.03
N ARG A 208 -14.15 -22.97 3.35
CA ARG A 208 -15.22 -23.14 4.34
C ARG A 208 -15.32 -21.87 5.16
N ARG A 209 -16.51 -21.60 5.70
CA ARG A 209 -16.73 -20.47 6.61
C ARG A 209 -15.87 -20.66 7.87
N ILE A 210 -14.88 -19.79 8.03
CA ILE A 210 -14.03 -19.70 9.23
C ILE A 210 -14.18 -18.31 9.83
N THR A 211 -13.90 -18.18 11.13
CA THR A 211 -14.00 -16.90 11.86
C THR A 211 -12.66 -16.23 12.10
N LYS A 212 -11.57 -16.97 11.95
CA LYS A 212 -10.18 -16.50 12.12
C LYS A 212 -9.35 -16.94 10.92
N PRO A 213 -8.30 -16.19 10.56
CA PRO A 213 -7.36 -16.65 9.54
C PRO A 213 -6.62 -17.92 9.99
N ALA A 214 -6.13 -18.68 9.01
CA ALA A 214 -5.35 -19.88 9.25
C ALA A 214 -4.18 -19.96 8.28
N PHE A 215 -3.04 -20.45 8.79
CA PHE A 215 -1.83 -20.67 8.01
C PHE A 215 -1.52 -22.16 7.90
N GLN A 216 -1.21 -22.62 6.70
CA GLN A 216 -0.77 -23.98 6.41
C GLN A 216 0.64 -23.90 5.81
N PRO A 217 1.67 -24.46 6.47
CA PRO A 217 3.07 -24.35 6.03
C PRO A 217 3.35 -24.93 4.64
N ALA A 218 2.55 -25.91 4.21
CA ALA A 218 2.66 -26.53 2.91
C ALA A 218 1.28 -27.01 2.45
N ALA A 219 0.80 -26.48 1.32
CA ALA A 219 -0.46 -26.83 0.70
C ALA A 219 -0.30 -26.92 -0.82
N ALA A 220 -1.10 -27.79 -1.45
CA ALA A 220 -1.18 -27.87 -2.90
C ALA A 220 -1.89 -26.62 -3.46
N PRO A 221 -1.32 -25.93 -4.46
CA PRO A 221 -1.97 -24.80 -5.11
C PRO A 221 -3.27 -25.18 -5.80
N ARG A 222 -4.21 -24.23 -5.86
CA ARG A 222 -5.37 -24.30 -6.75
C ARG A 222 -4.93 -24.09 -8.20
N THR A 223 -5.87 -24.20 -9.15
CA THR A 223 -5.62 -24.03 -10.59
C THR A 223 -4.87 -22.73 -10.91
N SER A 224 -5.17 -21.64 -10.22
CA SER A 224 -4.51 -20.34 -10.39
C SER A 224 -4.53 -19.59 -9.06
N PRO A 225 -3.51 -19.76 -8.21
CA PRO A 225 -3.50 -19.15 -6.88
C PRO A 225 -3.19 -17.65 -6.95
N SER A 226 -3.67 -16.91 -5.96
CA SER A 226 -3.18 -15.56 -5.68
C SER A 226 -1.94 -15.65 -4.80
N LEU A 227 -0.84 -15.06 -5.27
CA LEU A 227 0.48 -15.23 -4.65
C LEU A 227 1.01 -13.91 -4.10
N VAL A 228 1.70 -13.99 -2.97
CA VAL A 228 2.49 -12.90 -2.41
C VAL A 228 3.96 -13.16 -2.66
N TYR A 229 4.61 -12.28 -3.39
CA TYR A 229 6.04 -12.35 -3.71
C TYR A 229 6.84 -11.34 -2.89
N ILE A 230 8.12 -11.60 -2.68
CA ILE A 230 9.06 -10.51 -2.44
C ILE A 230 9.13 -9.61 -3.69
N ASN A 231 9.27 -8.30 -3.49
CA ASN A 231 9.79 -7.47 -4.56
C ASN A 231 11.32 -7.55 -4.52
N VAL A 232 11.94 -8.26 -5.47
CA VAL A 232 13.40 -8.41 -5.56
C VAL A 232 14.16 -7.08 -5.76
N SER A 233 13.45 -5.98 -6.05
CA SER A 233 13.98 -4.60 -6.09
C SER A 233 13.18 -3.70 -5.13
N PRO A 234 13.30 -3.94 -3.82
CA PRO A 234 12.44 -3.35 -2.81
C PRO A 234 12.66 -1.83 -2.72
N ILE A 235 11.58 -1.11 -2.43
CA ILE A 235 11.64 0.35 -2.15
C ILE A 235 11.84 0.57 -0.65
N GLU A 236 11.17 -0.22 0.17
CA GLU A 236 11.28 -0.15 1.63
C GLU A 236 11.21 -1.57 2.22
N TYR A 237 11.46 -1.68 3.52
CA TYR A 237 11.31 -2.90 4.29
C TYR A 237 9.93 -3.55 4.12
N GLY A 238 9.93 -4.88 3.99
CA GLY A 238 8.73 -5.68 3.75
C GLY A 238 8.05 -5.42 2.41
N HIS A 239 8.77 -4.88 1.41
CA HIS A 239 8.18 -4.66 0.08
C HIS A 239 7.87 -5.99 -0.62
N VAL A 240 6.57 -6.23 -0.78
CA VAL A 240 5.98 -7.42 -1.43
C VAL A 240 5.09 -7.05 -2.62
N LEU A 241 4.77 -8.06 -3.44
CA LEU A 241 3.84 -7.95 -4.56
C LEU A 241 2.70 -8.94 -4.37
N LEU A 242 1.46 -8.47 -4.35
CA LEU A 242 0.27 -9.32 -4.39
C LEU A 242 -0.16 -9.48 -5.85
N VAL A 243 -0.12 -10.73 -6.35
CA VAL A 243 -0.45 -11.08 -7.74
C VAL A 243 -1.70 -11.98 -7.73
N PRO A 244 -2.89 -11.44 -8.06
CA PRO A 244 -4.13 -12.21 -8.07
C PRO A 244 -4.12 -13.25 -9.20
N ARG A 245 -4.54 -14.48 -8.90
CA ARG A 245 -4.72 -15.57 -9.89
C ARG A 245 -3.63 -15.62 -10.95
N VAL A 246 -2.40 -15.89 -10.51
CA VAL A 246 -1.17 -15.67 -11.31
C VAL A 246 -1.10 -16.44 -12.64
N LEU A 247 -1.87 -17.52 -12.80
CA LEU A 247 -1.89 -18.34 -14.01
C LEU A 247 -3.02 -17.95 -14.99
N ASP A 248 -3.84 -16.94 -14.66
CA ASP A 248 -4.97 -16.48 -15.49
C ASP A 248 -4.57 -15.39 -16.51
N ASP A 249 -3.31 -14.98 -16.55
CA ASP A 249 -2.80 -13.94 -17.45
C ASP A 249 -3.56 -12.61 -17.35
N LEU A 250 -3.98 -12.27 -16.13
CA LEU A 250 -4.65 -11.00 -15.85
C LEU A 250 -3.74 -9.84 -16.23
N GLN A 251 -4.20 -9.00 -17.15
CA GLN A 251 -3.54 -7.75 -17.52
C GLN A 251 -3.45 -6.82 -16.31
N GLN A 252 -2.57 -5.83 -16.35
CA GLN A 252 -2.43 -4.81 -15.29
C GLN A 252 -3.62 -3.85 -15.29
N LEU A 253 -4.80 -4.39 -14.96
CA LEU A 253 -6.12 -3.76 -14.97
C LEU A 253 -6.88 -4.20 -13.72
N VAL A 254 -7.38 -3.23 -12.94
CA VAL A 254 -8.13 -3.49 -11.71
C VAL A 254 -9.61 -3.71 -12.01
N THR A 255 -10.19 -4.72 -11.38
CA THR A 255 -11.64 -5.00 -11.29
C THR A 255 -12.11 -4.97 -9.84
N PRO A 256 -13.43 -4.87 -9.56
CA PRO A 256 -13.96 -4.98 -8.20
C PRO A 256 -13.42 -6.19 -7.43
N ASP A 257 -13.47 -7.39 -8.02
CA ASP A 257 -13.00 -8.62 -7.35
C ASP A 257 -11.51 -8.57 -6.98
N THR A 258 -10.68 -8.06 -7.88
CA THR A 258 -9.22 -7.97 -7.65
C THR A 258 -8.87 -6.89 -6.63
N LEU A 259 -9.64 -5.80 -6.59
CA LEU A 259 -9.49 -4.75 -5.60
C LEU A 259 -9.95 -5.25 -4.22
N LEU A 260 -11.04 -6.02 -4.15
CA LEU A 260 -11.50 -6.62 -2.91
C LEU A 260 -10.43 -7.50 -2.27
N LEU A 261 -9.70 -8.29 -3.08
CA LEU A 261 -8.55 -9.07 -2.59
C LEU A 261 -7.46 -8.19 -2.00
N ALA A 262 -7.13 -7.05 -2.64
CA ALA A 262 -6.15 -6.10 -2.13
C ALA A 262 -6.61 -5.40 -0.83
N LEU A 263 -7.87 -4.99 -0.75
CA LEU A 263 -8.46 -4.45 0.49
C LEU A 263 -8.41 -5.47 1.62
N GLN A 264 -8.72 -6.74 1.32
CA GLN A 264 -8.62 -7.82 2.28
C GLN A 264 -7.18 -8.03 2.75
N PHE A 265 -6.19 -7.98 1.85
CA PHE A 265 -4.78 -8.11 2.18
C PHE A 265 -4.32 -7.02 3.16
N ALA A 266 -4.68 -5.75 2.90
CA ALA A 266 -4.42 -4.64 3.82
C ALA A 266 -5.10 -4.83 5.19
N ARG A 267 -6.34 -5.34 5.19
CA ARG A 267 -7.13 -5.56 6.40
C ARG A 267 -6.58 -6.67 7.28
N GLU A 268 -6.16 -7.77 6.66
CA GLU A 268 -5.58 -8.93 7.35
C GLU A 268 -4.23 -8.59 7.97
N ALA A 269 -3.45 -7.68 7.37
CA ALA A 269 -2.21 -7.18 7.95
C ALA A 269 -2.48 -6.35 9.22
N ASP A 270 -3.62 -5.67 9.26
CA ASP A 270 -4.06 -4.85 10.41
C ASP A 270 -3.01 -3.86 10.93
N ASN A 271 -2.22 -3.33 10.01
CA ASN A 271 -1.13 -2.42 10.32
C ASN A 271 -1.33 -1.14 9.50
N PRO A 272 -1.57 0.02 10.12
CA PRO A 272 -1.79 1.27 9.38
C PRO A 272 -0.54 1.73 8.63
N TYR A 273 0.64 1.20 8.98
CA TYR A 273 1.89 1.48 8.28
C TYR A 273 2.13 0.57 7.08
N PHE A 274 1.35 -0.51 6.95
CA PHE A 274 1.31 -1.36 5.75
C PHE A 274 0.31 -0.80 4.76
N ARG A 275 0.80 -0.34 3.62
CA ARG A 275 -0.02 0.28 2.58
C ARG A 275 0.16 -0.48 1.28
N LEU A 276 -0.88 -0.49 0.47
CA LEU A 276 -0.82 -1.06 -0.88
C LEU A 276 -0.92 0.04 -1.90
N ALA A 277 -0.27 -0.16 -3.03
CA ALA A 277 -0.28 0.72 -4.17
C ALA A 277 -0.50 -0.08 -5.45
N TYR A 278 -1.10 0.57 -6.44
CA TYR A 278 -1.20 0.04 -7.78
C TYR A 278 -0.90 1.13 -8.81
N ASN A 279 -0.21 0.72 -9.88
CA ASN A 279 0.16 1.57 -10.99
C ASN A 279 -0.42 0.93 -12.26
N SER A 280 -1.31 1.63 -12.95
CA SER A 280 -1.74 1.22 -14.29
C SER A 280 -0.63 1.46 -15.32
N LEU A 281 -0.73 0.84 -16.50
CA LEU A 281 0.15 1.22 -17.62
C LEU A 281 -0.12 2.67 -18.00
N GLY A 282 0.94 3.41 -18.37
CA GLY A 282 0.90 4.86 -18.55
C GLY A 282 1.00 5.68 -17.26
N ALA A 283 0.76 5.06 -16.09
CA ALA A 283 0.96 5.65 -14.76
C ALA A 283 2.11 4.94 -14.03
N TYR A 284 3.16 4.61 -14.78
CA TYR A 284 4.38 3.93 -14.30
C TYR A 284 4.22 2.48 -13.81
N GLY A 285 3.14 1.81 -14.21
CA GLY A 285 3.09 0.34 -14.25
C GLY A 285 4.10 -0.19 -15.28
N THR A 286 5.02 -1.07 -14.85
CA THR A 286 6.14 -1.54 -15.67
C THR A 286 5.98 -2.98 -16.18
N ILE A 287 5.01 -3.71 -15.61
CA ILE A 287 4.73 -5.11 -15.92
C ILE A 287 3.24 -5.21 -16.26
N ASN A 288 2.91 -5.78 -17.42
CA ASN A 288 1.52 -6.08 -17.79
C ASN A 288 1.10 -7.47 -17.29
N HIS A 289 1.07 -7.62 -15.98
CA HIS A 289 0.53 -8.77 -15.27
C HIS A 289 0.06 -8.24 -13.92
N LEU A 290 -1.25 -8.33 -13.65
CA LEU A 290 -1.89 -7.69 -12.50
C LEU A 290 -1.13 -7.92 -11.21
N HIS A 291 -0.68 -6.83 -10.60
CA HIS A 291 -0.06 -6.85 -9.29
C HIS A 291 -0.33 -5.56 -8.53
N PHE A 292 -0.50 -5.71 -7.22
CA PHE A 292 -0.44 -4.64 -6.23
C PHE A 292 0.93 -4.71 -5.55
N GLN A 293 1.47 -3.55 -5.20
CA GLN A 293 2.71 -3.43 -4.44
C GLN A 293 2.36 -3.06 -3.01
N ALA A 294 3.09 -3.57 -2.02
CA ALA A 294 2.87 -3.17 -0.64
C ALA A 294 4.19 -3.10 0.11
N TYR A 295 4.32 -2.20 1.07
CA TYR A 295 5.45 -2.18 2.00
C TYR A 295 5.09 -1.46 3.30
N TYR A 296 6.01 -1.53 4.25
CA TYR A 296 5.89 -0.90 5.56
C TYR A 296 6.65 0.41 5.61
N LEU A 297 5.99 1.48 6.07
CA LEU A 297 6.68 2.73 6.38
C LEU A 297 6.04 3.35 7.61
N ALA A 298 6.79 3.39 8.72
CA ALA A 298 6.34 3.88 10.02
C ALA A 298 6.26 5.42 10.09
N ALA A 299 5.65 6.02 9.07
CA ALA A 299 5.36 7.45 8.99
C ALA A 299 4.08 7.65 8.18
N PRO A 300 3.28 8.70 8.46
CA PRO A 300 2.16 9.05 7.61
C PRO A 300 2.63 9.68 6.31
N TYR A 301 1.95 9.37 5.22
CA TYR A 301 2.18 9.96 3.91
C TYR A 301 1.56 11.35 3.82
N ALA A 302 2.09 12.19 2.92
CA ALA A 302 1.58 13.54 2.70
C ALA A 302 0.10 13.52 2.31
N MET A 303 -0.29 12.58 1.44
CA MET A 303 -1.69 12.39 1.03
C MET A 303 -2.63 11.99 2.18
N GLU A 304 -2.13 11.28 3.20
CA GLU A 304 -2.97 10.81 4.32
C GLU A 304 -3.34 11.95 5.27
N ARG A 305 -2.53 13.02 5.27
CA ARG A 305 -2.72 14.28 6.03
C ARG A 305 -3.30 15.41 5.21
N ALA A 306 -3.49 15.20 3.90
CA ALA A 306 -3.98 16.25 3.01
C ALA A 306 -5.37 16.73 3.46
N PRO A 307 -5.60 18.05 3.56
CA PRO A 307 -6.93 18.58 3.83
C PRO A 307 -7.93 18.08 2.79
N THR A 308 -9.13 17.75 3.25
CA THR A 308 -10.20 17.20 2.42
C THR A 308 -11.42 18.10 2.43
N ALA A 309 -12.10 18.22 1.30
CA ALA A 309 -13.44 18.79 1.20
C ALA A 309 -14.40 17.79 0.57
N PRO A 310 -15.72 17.88 0.85
CA PRO A 310 -16.72 17.16 0.05
C PRO A 310 -16.55 17.49 -1.44
N LEU A 311 -16.79 16.49 -2.29
CA LEU A 311 -16.85 16.74 -3.72
C LEU A 311 -18.04 17.61 -4.09
N ASP A 312 -17.83 18.45 -5.11
CA ASP A 312 -18.81 19.43 -5.54
C ASP A 312 -20.11 18.74 -6.00
N ALA A 313 -21.23 19.13 -5.38
CA ALA A 313 -22.56 18.62 -5.70
C ALA A 313 -22.95 18.86 -7.17
N ALA A 314 -22.36 19.88 -7.82
CA ALA A 314 -22.56 20.15 -9.25
C ALA A 314 -22.08 19.00 -10.16
N TRP A 315 -21.33 18.03 -9.62
CA TRP A 315 -20.82 16.89 -10.40
C TRP A 315 -21.83 15.75 -10.50
N GLY A 316 -23.02 15.92 -9.89
CA GLY A 316 -24.13 14.97 -10.00
C GLY A 316 -23.85 13.63 -9.32
N LEU A 317 -22.95 13.61 -8.34
CA LEU A 317 -22.65 12.43 -7.52
C LEU A 317 -23.66 12.39 -6.37
N GLY A 318 -24.39 11.28 -6.22
CA GLY A 318 -25.36 11.10 -5.15
C GLY A 318 -24.75 11.26 -3.75
N PRO A 319 -25.56 11.47 -2.70
CA PRO A 319 -25.11 11.70 -1.33
C PRO A 319 -24.46 10.47 -0.66
N ALA A 320 -24.16 9.40 -1.41
CA ALA A 320 -23.66 8.15 -0.89
C ALA A 320 -22.14 8.21 -0.66
N ALA A 321 -21.75 7.95 0.58
CA ALA A 321 -20.37 7.84 1.09
C ALA A 321 -19.56 9.14 1.12
N ALA A 322 -18.64 9.24 2.10
CA ALA A 322 -17.79 10.42 2.31
C ALA A 322 -16.71 10.49 1.21
N LEU A 323 -17.15 10.78 0.00
CA LEU A 323 -16.31 11.07 -1.13
C LEU A 323 -15.72 12.46 -0.92
N LEU A 324 -14.42 12.50 -0.70
CA LEU A 324 -13.69 13.72 -0.40
C LEU A 324 -12.69 14.00 -1.52
N GLN A 325 -12.45 15.26 -1.83
CA GLN A 325 -11.35 15.67 -2.69
C GLN A 325 -10.24 16.24 -1.81
N ALA A 326 -9.00 15.85 -2.08
CA ALA A 326 -7.86 16.50 -1.48
C ALA A 326 -7.75 17.94 -2.00
N CYS A 327 -7.67 18.91 -1.08
CA CYS A 327 -7.60 20.34 -1.40
C CYS A 327 -6.17 20.87 -1.46
N CYS A 328 -5.16 20.01 -1.31
CA CYS A 328 -3.76 20.42 -1.34
C CYS A 328 -3.28 20.65 -2.78
N GLN A 329 -3.29 21.89 -3.25
CA GLN A 329 -2.59 22.24 -4.48
C GLN A 329 -1.11 21.87 -4.37
N PRO A 330 -0.51 21.36 -5.45
CA PRO A 330 -1.06 21.04 -6.78
C PRO A 330 -1.78 19.69 -6.95
N LEU A 331 -1.83 18.82 -5.93
CA LEU A 331 -2.46 17.51 -6.03
C LEU A 331 -3.96 17.60 -5.75
N THR A 332 -4.75 17.58 -6.82
CA THR A 332 -6.20 17.40 -6.72
C THR A 332 -6.55 15.95 -7.07
N HIS A 333 -7.11 15.20 -6.10
CA HIS A 333 -7.49 13.80 -6.29
C HIS A 333 -8.70 13.39 -5.44
N PRO A 334 -9.55 12.45 -5.91
CA PRO A 334 -10.59 11.87 -5.07
C PRO A 334 -9.97 10.95 -4.02
N GLN A 335 -10.45 11.11 -2.80
CA GLN A 335 -10.33 10.20 -1.68
C GLN A 335 -11.69 9.54 -1.48
N LEU A 336 -11.70 8.21 -1.47
CA LEU A 336 -12.91 7.42 -1.33
C LEU A 336 -12.87 6.67 0.01
N TYR A 337 -13.88 6.91 0.84
CA TYR A 337 -14.11 6.16 2.07
C TYR A 337 -15.53 5.59 2.09
N LEU A 338 -15.61 4.27 2.25
CA LEU A 338 -16.87 3.53 2.42
C LEU A 338 -16.74 2.60 3.64
N PRO A 339 -17.78 2.52 4.50
CA PRO A 339 -17.73 1.72 5.71
C PRO A 339 -17.74 0.20 5.44
N LEU A 340 -17.93 -0.22 4.18
CA LEU A 340 -17.97 -1.61 3.77
C LEU A 340 -16.96 -1.85 2.63
N PRO A 341 -15.94 -2.71 2.83
CA PRO A 341 -14.93 -3.00 1.81
C PRO A 341 -15.49 -3.52 0.48
N LEU A 342 -16.62 -4.24 0.50
CA LEU A 342 -17.27 -4.72 -0.72
C LEU A 342 -17.78 -3.56 -1.57
N GLN A 343 -18.50 -2.61 -0.97
CA GLN A 343 -18.98 -1.42 -1.66
C GLN A 343 -17.81 -0.56 -2.15
N LEU A 344 -16.74 -0.47 -1.35
CA LEU A 344 -15.52 0.24 -1.74
C LEU A 344 -14.85 -0.40 -2.95
N ALA A 345 -14.75 -1.73 -2.96
CA ALA A 345 -14.22 -2.50 -4.08
C ALA A 345 -15.08 -2.34 -5.34
N GLU A 346 -16.42 -2.41 -5.22
CA GLU A 346 -17.36 -2.20 -6.32
C GLU A 346 -17.23 -0.79 -6.91
N LEU A 347 -17.28 0.24 -6.07
CA LEU A 347 -17.19 1.64 -6.51
C LEU A 347 -15.85 1.94 -7.18
N VAL A 348 -14.74 1.66 -6.49
CA VAL A 348 -13.40 2.02 -6.96
C VAL A 348 -12.94 1.10 -8.08
N GLY A 349 -13.26 -0.20 -8.02
CA GLY A 349 -12.97 -1.15 -9.08
C GLY A 349 -13.69 -0.77 -10.38
N THR A 350 -14.96 -0.39 -10.28
CA THR A 350 -15.72 0.10 -11.46
C THR A 350 -15.15 1.42 -11.98
N ALA A 351 -14.77 2.34 -11.10
CA ALA A 351 -14.09 3.58 -11.48
C ALA A 351 -12.79 3.30 -12.27
N CYS A 352 -11.96 2.35 -11.81
CA CYS A 352 -10.72 1.96 -12.50
C CYS A 352 -10.99 1.37 -13.89
N GLN A 353 -12.03 0.54 -14.03
CA GLN A 353 -12.45 0.00 -15.32
C GLN A 353 -12.89 1.12 -16.29
N ARG A 354 -13.64 2.11 -15.80
CA ARG A 354 -14.06 3.26 -16.61
C ARG A 354 -12.89 4.15 -17.02
N LEU A 355 -11.95 4.43 -16.10
CA LEU A 355 -10.71 5.16 -16.42
C LEU A 355 -9.88 4.42 -17.45
N THR A 356 -9.75 3.09 -17.30
CA THR A 356 -9.07 2.22 -18.27
C THR A 356 -9.73 2.30 -19.64
N ALA A 357 -11.05 2.18 -19.72
CA ALA A 357 -11.80 2.27 -20.98
C ALA A 357 -11.67 3.65 -21.65
N ALA A 358 -11.53 4.71 -20.85
CA ALA A 358 -11.26 6.07 -21.32
C ALA A 358 -9.77 6.36 -21.57
N ASN A 359 -8.89 5.35 -21.46
CA ASN A 359 -7.44 5.47 -21.57
C ASN A 359 -6.83 6.56 -20.66
N VAL A 360 -7.33 6.65 -19.43
CA VAL A 360 -6.82 7.58 -18.40
C VAL A 360 -5.85 6.83 -17.50
N PRO A 361 -4.54 7.13 -17.55
CA PRO A 361 -3.58 6.55 -16.63
C PRO A 361 -3.90 6.96 -15.19
N HIS A 362 -3.81 6.00 -14.29
CA HIS A 362 -4.15 6.20 -12.88
C HIS A 362 -3.31 5.34 -11.93
N ASN A 363 -3.17 5.84 -10.71
CA ASN A 363 -2.58 5.15 -9.57
C ASN A 363 -3.64 4.94 -8.50
N LEU A 364 -3.50 3.87 -7.72
CA LEU A 364 -4.30 3.61 -6.54
C LEU A 364 -3.40 3.52 -5.32
N PHE A 365 -3.94 3.92 -4.18
CA PHE A 365 -3.30 3.75 -2.88
C PHE A 365 -4.33 3.33 -1.85
N ILE A 366 -4.01 2.30 -1.07
CA ILE A 366 -4.87 1.72 -0.05
C ILE A 366 -4.18 1.93 1.30
N ALA A 367 -4.89 2.57 2.22
CA ALA A 367 -4.41 2.93 3.55
C ALA A 367 -5.41 2.50 4.63
N ASP A 368 -5.05 2.73 5.88
CA ASP A 368 -5.90 2.50 7.05
C ASP A 368 -6.46 1.08 7.11
N CYS A 369 -5.58 0.09 6.96
CA CYS A 369 -5.94 -1.33 6.98
C CYS A 369 -7.04 -1.69 5.96
N GLY A 370 -7.02 -1.07 4.78
CA GLY A 370 -8.00 -1.32 3.72
C GLY A 370 -9.29 -0.51 3.85
N ALA A 371 -9.38 0.42 4.79
CA ALA A 371 -10.57 1.24 4.99
C ALA A 371 -10.62 2.45 4.05
N ARG A 372 -9.48 2.97 3.59
CA ARG A 372 -9.40 4.17 2.74
C ARG A 372 -8.68 3.89 1.44
N VAL A 373 -9.26 4.35 0.33
CA VAL A 373 -8.66 4.25 -1.01
C VAL A 373 -8.55 5.62 -1.65
N PHE A 374 -7.41 5.86 -2.28
CA PHE A 374 -7.14 7.07 -3.04
C PHE A 374 -6.92 6.67 -4.49
N LEU A 375 -7.57 7.38 -5.39
CA LEU A 375 -7.49 7.16 -6.83
C LEU A 375 -6.94 8.40 -7.50
N PHE A 376 -5.77 8.28 -8.12
CA PHE A 376 -5.04 9.42 -8.69
C PHE A 376 -5.00 9.28 -10.21
N PRO A 377 -5.70 10.13 -10.97
CA PRO A 377 -5.37 10.33 -12.37
C PRO A 377 -3.92 10.83 -12.49
N ASN A 378 -3.13 10.23 -13.38
CA ASN A 378 -1.73 10.57 -13.56
C ASN A 378 -1.50 11.10 -14.97
N CYS A 379 -1.11 12.37 -15.03
CA CYS A 379 -0.91 13.11 -16.26
C CYS A 379 0.59 13.25 -16.63
N PHE A 380 1.54 12.69 -15.85
CA PHE A 380 2.97 12.95 -16.05
C PHE A 380 3.49 12.40 -17.38
N ALA A 381 3.19 11.15 -17.70
CA ALA A 381 3.70 10.52 -18.90
C ALA A 381 3.20 11.21 -20.19
N GLU A 382 1.93 11.64 -20.18
CA GLU A 382 1.33 12.43 -21.26
C GLU A 382 2.04 13.79 -21.41
N LYS A 383 2.25 14.52 -20.30
CA LYS A 383 2.98 15.79 -20.31
C LYS A 383 4.43 15.63 -20.77
N LYS A 384 5.10 14.55 -20.35
CA LYS A 384 6.46 14.19 -20.80
C LYS A 384 6.51 13.96 -22.31
N ALA A 385 5.57 13.19 -22.85
CA ALA A 385 5.48 12.95 -24.29
C ALA A 385 5.22 14.23 -25.11
N ARG A 386 4.57 15.24 -24.52
CA ARG A 386 4.34 16.56 -25.12
C ARG A 386 5.48 17.56 -24.91
N GLY A 387 6.55 17.20 -24.20
CA GLY A 387 7.65 18.12 -23.89
C GLY A 387 7.25 19.23 -22.91
N LEU A 388 6.26 18.98 -22.05
CA LEU A 388 5.75 19.96 -21.07
C LEU A 388 6.41 19.82 -19.69
N ILE A 389 7.33 18.89 -19.52
CA ILE A 389 8.07 18.69 -18.27
C ILE A 389 9.35 19.54 -18.34
N PRO A 390 9.59 20.44 -17.37
CA PRO A 390 10.83 21.19 -17.27
C PRO A 390 12.07 20.31 -17.14
N GLU A 391 13.21 20.84 -17.57
CA GLU A 391 14.50 20.12 -17.55
C GLU A 391 14.91 19.75 -16.11
N ASP A 392 14.73 20.64 -15.14
CA ASP A 392 15.08 20.39 -13.74
C ASP A 392 14.29 19.21 -13.15
N VAL A 393 13.01 19.06 -13.52
CA VAL A 393 12.19 17.91 -13.13
C VAL A 393 12.66 16.64 -13.84
N LEU A 394 13.01 16.71 -15.13
CA LEU A 394 13.54 15.57 -15.89
C LEU A 394 14.90 15.09 -15.35
N GLU A 395 15.75 16.01 -14.92
CA GLU A 395 17.09 15.75 -14.36
C GLU A 395 17.04 14.96 -13.05
N THR A 396 15.99 15.15 -12.22
CA THR A 396 15.76 14.30 -11.03
C THR A 396 15.60 12.82 -11.40
N GLN A 397 15.24 12.56 -12.66
CA GLN A 397 14.87 11.28 -13.21
C GLN A 397 13.68 10.63 -12.50
N VAL A 398 13.00 11.28 -11.54
CA VAL A 398 11.92 10.65 -10.78
C VAL A 398 10.71 10.42 -11.68
N ASP A 399 10.20 9.19 -11.63
CA ASP A 399 8.96 8.79 -12.30
C ASP A 399 7.87 8.78 -11.22
N PRO A 400 6.93 9.74 -11.18
CA PRO A 400 5.98 9.83 -10.08
C PRO A 400 4.89 8.75 -10.19
N ALA A 401 5.18 7.57 -9.65
CA ALA A 401 4.23 6.48 -9.50
C ALA A 401 3.44 6.66 -8.19
N ALA A 402 2.66 5.64 -7.80
CA ALA A 402 1.79 5.72 -6.62
C ALA A 402 2.53 6.13 -5.33
N TRP A 403 3.76 5.68 -5.10
CA TRP A 403 4.51 5.98 -3.89
C TRP A 403 4.98 7.44 -3.85
N GLU A 404 5.48 7.96 -4.97
CA GLU A 404 5.90 9.36 -5.08
C GLU A 404 4.69 10.30 -4.99
N ILE A 405 3.58 9.96 -5.66
CA ILE A 405 2.32 10.72 -5.57
C ILE A 405 1.77 10.74 -4.14
N ALA A 406 1.95 9.64 -3.40
CA ALA A 406 1.58 9.59 -1.99
C ALA A 406 2.44 10.50 -1.10
N GLY A 407 3.62 10.90 -1.59
CA GLY A 407 4.56 11.76 -0.88
C GLY A 407 5.79 11.03 -0.33
N HIS A 408 6.05 9.79 -0.75
CA HIS A 408 7.34 9.13 -0.57
C HIS A 408 8.18 9.28 -1.83
N ILE A 409 9.03 10.30 -1.85
CA ILE A 409 9.86 10.68 -2.99
C ILE A 409 11.13 9.84 -3.01
N VAL A 410 11.17 8.84 -3.89
CA VAL A 410 12.33 7.97 -4.08
C VAL A 410 13.31 8.62 -5.07
N LEU A 411 14.34 9.24 -4.51
CA LEU A 411 15.37 9.99 -5.23
C LEU A 411 16.50 9.06 -5.68
N LYS A 412 17.10 9.42 -6.82
CA LYS A 412 18.06 8.55 -7.54
C LYS A 412 19.52 8.98 -7.38
N ARG A 413 19.74 10.20 -6.87
CA ARG A 413 21.05 10.82 -6.68
C ARG A 413 21.14 11.40 -5.28
N GLN A 414 22.30 11.28 -4.64
CA GLN A 414 22.55 11.88 -3.34
C GLN A 414 22.34 13.39 -3.32
N GLU A 415 22.70 14.10 -4.39
CA GLU A 415 22.52 15.56 -4.50
C GLU A 415 21.06 15.98 -4.42
N ASP A 416 20.15 15.24 -5.08
CA ASP A 416 18.71 15.51 -5.02
C ASP A 416 18.21 15.23 -3.60
N TYR A 417 18.68 14.14 -2.98
CA TYR A 417 18.31 13.81 -1.61
C TYR A 417 18.74 14.88 -0.62
N ASP A 418 19.95 15.42 -0.73
CA ASP A 418 20.46 16.41 0.20
C ASP A 418 19.71 17.74 0.08
N THR A 419 19.34 18.11 -1.15
CA THR A 419 18.71 19.41 -1.49
C THR A 419 17.19 19.39 -1.53
N VAL A 420 16.54 18.22 -1.47
CA VAL A 420 15.07 18.09 -1.56
C VAL A 420 14.37 18.96 -0.52
N THR A 421 13.35 19.69 -1.00
CA THR A 421 12.48 20.51 -0.18
C THR A 421 11.03 20.11 -0.43
N GLN A 422 10.12 20.54 0.45
CA GLN A 422 8.70 20.40 0.20
C GLN A 422 8.29 21.08 -1.12
N ALA A 423 8.92 22.20 -1.47
CA ALA A 423 8.64 22.93 -2.70
C ALA A 423 9.07 22.13 -3.95
N SER A 424 10.24 21.51 -3.94
CA SER A 424 10.69 20.68 -5.08
C SER A 424 9.87 19.39 -5.22
N ALA A 425 9.48 18.77 -4.10
CA ALA A 425 8.56 17.63 -4.12
C ALA A 425 7.21 18.03 -4.73
N TRP A 426 6.67 19.20 -4.36
CA TRP A 426 5.45 19.72 -4.98
C TRP A 426 5.64 20.00 -6.46
N HIS A 427 6.74 20.63 -6.85
CA HIS A 427 7.02 20.95 -8.24
C HIS A 427 7.00 19.70 -9.13
N LEU A 428 7.59 18.58 -8.69
CA LEU A 428 7.48 17.29 -9.37
C LEU A 428 6.02 16.85 -9.54
N LEU A 429 5.23 16.97 -8.47
CA LEU A 429 3.84 16.51 -8.42
C LEU A 429 2.88 17.37 -9.26
N GLU A 430 3.16 18.65 -9.48
CA GLU A 430 2.43 19.52 -10.43
C GLU A 430 2.30 18.87 -11.81
N TYR A 431 3.37 18.19 -12.23
CA TYR A 431 3.41 17.54 -13.52
C TYR A 431 2.70 16.18 -13.53
N ALA A 432 2.60 15.50 -12.39
CA ALA A 432 1.77 14.31 -12.26
C ALA A 432 0.26 14.63 -12.16
N SER A 433 -0.08 15.79 -11.61
CA SER A 433 -1.47 16.26 -11.47
C SER A 433 -2.12 16.60 -12.80
N CYS A 434 -3.44 16.50 -12.84
CA CYS A 434 -4.24 17.03 -13.94
C CYS A 434 -4.76 18.44 -13.58
N SER A 435 -5.02 19.29 -14.59
CA SER A 435 -5.67 20.59 -14.37
C SER A 435 -7.05 20.41 -13.74
N GLU A 436 -7.56 21.41 -13.02
CA GLU A 436 -8.90 21.35 -12.39
C GLU A 436 -10.02 20.96 -13.37
N GLN A 437 -10.05 21.54 -14.57
CA GLN A 437 -11.02 21.18 -15.61
C GLN A 437 -10.93 19.68 -15.98
N ARG A 438 -9.71 19.22 -16.30
CA ARG A 438 -9.46 17.81 -16.64
C ARG A 438 -9.80 16.88 -15.48
N PHE A 439 -9.51 17.29 -14.25
CA PHE A 439 -9.86 16.53 -13.07
C PHE A 439 -11.37 16.31 -12.96
N GLY A 440 -12.18 17.37 -13.15
CA GLY A 440 -13.64 17.26 -13.15
C GLY A 440 -14.18 16.34 -14.26
N GLU A 441 -13.57 16.36 -15.46
CA GLU A 441 -13.89 15.39 -16.52
C GLU A 441 -13.61 13.95 -16.11
N VAL A 442 -12.41 13.71 -15.57
CA VAL A 442 -11.97 12.38 -15.15
C VAL A 442 -12.81 11.85 -13.98
N ALA A 443 -13.16 12.71 -13.02
CA ALA A 443 -14.04 12.37 -11.91
C ALA A 443 -15.44 11.96 -12.40
N ARG A 444 -16.02 12.67 -13.38
CA ARG A 444 -17.30 12.29 -13.98
C ARG A 444 -17.22 10.96 -14.73
N ILE A 445 -16.13 10.70 -15.46
CA ILE A 445 -15.89 9.40 -16.11
C ILE A 445 -15.83 8.28 -15.05
N ALA A 446 -15.02 8.48 -14.01
CA ALA A 446 -14.80 7.49 -12.96
C ALA A 446 -16.08 7.19 -12.17
N LEU A 447 -16.82 8.22 -11.75
CA LEU A 447 -17.82 8.12 -10.69
C LEU A 447 -19.26 8.42 -11.13
N GLY A 448 -19.46 8.99 -12.33
CA GLY A 448 -20.77 9.44 -12.79
C GLY A 448 -21.81 8.31 -12.83
N GLY A 449 -22.90 8.45 -12.06
CA GLY A 449 -23.96 7.45 -11.97
C GLY A 449 -23.58 6.13 -11.30
N LEU A 450 -22.46 6.07 -10.56
CA LEU A 450 -22.14 4.97 -9.63
C LEU A 450 -22.66 5.20 -8.22
N LEU A 451 -23.09 6.44 -7.91
CA LEU A 451 -23.51 6.91 -6.58
C LEU A 451 -24.94 7.41 -6.59
#